data_AF-A0A1I8PUG7-F1
#
_entry.id   AF-A0A1I8PUG7-F1
#
_cell.length_a   1.000
_cell.length_b   1.000
_cell.length_c   1.000
_cell.angle_alpha   90.00
_cell.angle_beta   90.00
_cell.angle_gamma   90.00
#
_symmetry.space_group_name_H-M   'P 1'
#
loop_
_entity.id
_entity.type
_entity.pdbx_description
1 polymer ?
#
loop_
_entity_poly.entity_id
_entity_poly.type
_entity_poly.pdbx_seq_one_letter_code
_entity_poly.pdbx_strand_id
1 'polypeptide(L)'
;MSNLILALLELYLLESFLKPTEAAKGMVLHKMECETWDKDFVFFAYCKVEKKNEFLSILNAKATLLMRATEIKANVRLSRRLHSNYQPFVYNDMIDICGILMNMDDRRQMFWTLITPLITKYTNVNHSCPYYPQDIVAQNFSLDAGFVNLLPAPKDRSFFAMFKRVRAFAAT
;
A
#
# COMPACT_ATOMS: atom_id res chain seq x y z
N MET A 1 -12.20 -0.32 -55.65
CA MET A 1 -11.82 -1.28 -54.59
C MET A 1 -11.02 -0.65 -53.44
N SER A 2 -10.40 0.54 -53.61
CA SER A 2 -9.60 1.22 -52.57
C SER A 2 -10.42 1.77 -51.39
N ASN A 3 -11.61 2.32 -51.65
CA ASN A 3 -12.39 3.03 -50.62
C ASN A 3 -12.98 2.09 -49.56
N LEU A 4 -13.27 0.84 -49.94
CA LEU A 4 -13.76 -0.17 -49.01
C LEU A 4 -12.67 -0.60 -48.02
N ILE A 5 -11.42 -0.69 -48.51
CA ILE A 5 -10.26 -1.07 -47.70
C ILE A 5 -9.92 0.03 -46.69
N LEU A 6 -9.99 1.31 -47.10
CA LEU A 6 -9.82 2.44 -46.19
C LEU A 6 -10.90 2.45 -45.09
N ALA A 7 -12.16 2.27 -45.44
CA ALA A 7 -13.25 2.24 -44.46
C ALA A 7 -13.10 1.08 -43.46
N LEU A 8 -12.65 -0.09 -43.92
CA LEU A 8 -12.36 -1.23 -43.05
C LEU A 8 -11.16 -0.98 -42.12
N LEU A 9 -10.12 -0.29 -42.61
CA LEU A 9 -8.97 0.14 -41.80
C LEU A 9 -9.38 1.16 -40.74
N GLU A 10 -10.22 2.14 -41.08
CA GLU A 10 -10.74 3.13 -40.14
C GLU A 10 -11.61 2.49 -39.06
N LEU A 11 -12.50 1.55 -39.43
CA LEU A 11 -13.30 0.76 -38.48
C LEU A 11 -12.41 -0.09 -37.55
N TYR A 12 -11.40 -0.76 -38.11
CA TYR A 12 -10.47 -1.58 -37.33
C TYR A 12 -9.62 -0.75 -36.36
N LEU A 13 -9.18 0.44 -36.80
CA LEU A 13 -8.50 1.40 -35.93
C LEU A 13 -9.43 1.90 -34.84
N LEU A 14 -10.69 2.25 -35.17
CA LEU A 14 -11.68 2.70 -34.18
C LEU A 14 -11.95 1.62 -33.11
N GLU A 15 -12.08 0.35 -33.50
CA GLU A 15 -12.24 -0.78 -32.58
C GLU A 15 -11.03 -0.99 -31.67
N SER A 16 -9.81 -0.71 -32.16
CA SER A 16 -8.61 -0.78 -31.34
C SER A 16 -8.54 0.32 -30.28
N PHE A 17 -9.07 1.51 -30.58
CA PHE A 17 -9.20 2.63 -29.64
C PHE A 17 -10.39 2.47 -28.68
N LEU A 18 -11.47 1.80 -29.11
CA LEU A 18 -12.68 1.55 -28.32
C LEU A 18 -12.60 0.29 -27.45
N LYS A 19 -11.50 -0.47 -27.48
CA LYS A 19 -11.27 -1.49 -26.45
C LYS A 19 -11.40 -0.77 -25.11
N PRO A 20 -12.43 -1.08 -24.30
CA PRO A 20 -12.54 -0.50 -22.99
C PRO A 20 -11.23 -0.83 -22.31
N THR A 21 -10.52 0.20 -21.83
CA THR A 21 -9.51 -0.04 -20.81
C THR A 21 -10.23 -0.87 -19.77
N GLU A 22 -9.84 -2.15 -19.61
CA GLU A 22 -10.46 -3.02 -18.61
C GLU A 22 -10.56 -2.17 -17.36
N ALA A 23 -11.80 -1.86 -16.94
CA ALA A 23 -12.07 -1.01 -15.79
C ALA A 23 -11.12 -1.48 -14.70
N ALA A 24 -10.20 -0.61 -14.30
CA ALA A 24 -9.03 -0.93 -13.47
C ALA A 24 -9.43 -2.01 -12.48
N LYS A 25 -9.05 -3.28 -12.74
CA LYS A 25 -9.42 -4.41 -11.86
C LYS A 25 -8.90 -4.03 -10.47
N GLY A 26 -9.81 -3.70 -9.56
CA GLY A 26 -9.43 -3.20 -8.24
C GLY A 26 -8.53 -4.20 -7.52
N MET A 27 -7.64 -3.70 -6.67
CA MET A 27 -6.77 -4.53 -5.86
C MET A 27 -7.53 -5.04 -4.64
N VAL A 28 -7.69 -6.35 -4.52
CA VAL A 28 -8.26 -6.94 -3.31
C VAL A 28 -7.15 -7.53 -2.46
N LEU A 29 -7.12 -7.12 -1.20
CA LEU A 29 -6.24 -7.68 -0.20
C LEU A 29 -6.98 -8.77 0.57
N HIS A 30 -6.38 -9.96 0.67
CA HIS A 30 -6.99 -11.09 1.37
C HIS A 30 -6.48 -11.23 2.81
N LYS A 31 -5.22 -10.85 3.03
CA LYS A 31 -4.57 -10.97 4.34
C LYS A 31 -3.63 -9.80 4.55
N MET A 32 -3.59 -9.35 5.79
CA MET A 32 -2.61 -8.41 6.31
C MET A 32 -2.02 -9.01 7.59
N GLU A 33 -0.71 -9.11 7.64
CA GLU A 33 0.02 -9.56 8.83
C GLU A 33 0.97 -8.45 9.27
N CYS A 34 1.01 -8.19 10.58
CA CYS A 34 1.90 -7.22 11.21
C CYS A 34 2.78 -7.93 12.22
N GLU A 35 4.09 -7.83 12.03
CA GLU A 35 5.09 -8.44 12.91
C GLU A 35 6.12 -7.38 13.32
N THR A 36 6.34 -7.25 14.62
CA THR A 36 7.46 -6.49 15.18
C THR A 36 8.64 -7.43 15.49
N TRP A 37 9.85 -6.90 15.38
CA TRP A 37 11.04 -7.56 15.93
C TRP A 37 11.31 -7.17 17.38
N ASP A 38 10.89 -5.98 17.76
CA ASP A 38 11.08 -5.42 19.09
C ASP A 38 9.70 -5.32 19.76
N LYS A 39 9.36 -6.37 20.51
CA LYS A 39 8.08 -6.49 21.21
C LYS A 39 8.01 -5.58 22.44
N ASP A 40 9.17 -5.18 22.96
CA ASP A 40 9.26 -4.25 24.09
C ASP A 40 9.06 -2.81 23.62
N PHE A 41 9.23 -2.56 22.32
CA PHE A 41 9.07 -1.25 21.72
C PHE A 41 7.67 -1.01 21.13
N VAL A 42 7.14 -1.97 20.36
CA VAL A 42 5.81 -1.87 19.74
C VAL A 42 5.04 -3.17 19.88
N PHE A 43 3.79 -3.08 20.33
CA PHE A 43 2.86 -4.19 20.39
C PHE A 43 1.74 -4.01 19.36
N PHE A 44 1.52 -4.99 18.46
CA PHE A 44 0.39 -4.96 17.53
C PHE A 44 -0.84 -5.63 18.16
N ALA A 45 -1.86 -4.83 18.47
CA ALA A 45 -3.12 -5.35 19.01
C ALA A 45 -3.93 -6.08 17.93
N TYR A 46 -4.00 -5.52 16.72
CA TYR A 46 -4.60 -6.19 15.57
C TYR A 46 -4.10 -5.61 14.26
N CYS A 47 -4.11 -6.45 13.23
CA CYS A 47 -4.02 -6.06 11.82
C CYS A 47 -5.03 -6.90 11.04
N LYS A 48 -6.04 -6.24 10.48
CA LYS A 48 -7.21 -6.88 9.87
C LYS A 48 -7.50 -6.27 8.51
N VAL A 49 -8.03 -7.11 7.64
CA VAL A 49 -8.54 -6.73 6.33
C VAL A 49 -10.02 -7.04 6.29
N GLU A 50 -10.81 -6.05 5.92
CA GLU A 50 -12.24 -6.19 5.70
C GLU A 50 -12.52 -6.07 4.20
N LYS A 51 -13.11 -7.12 3.62
CA LYS A 51 -13.60 -7.06 2.25
C LYS A 51 -14.95 -6.33 2.25
N LYS A 52 -15.03 -5.15 1.64
CA LYS A 52 -16.30 -4.43 1.48
C LYS A 52 -17.05 -4.85 0.23
N ASN A 53 -16.34 -5.05 -0.88
CA ASN A 53 -16.90 -5.61 -2.12
C ASN A 53 -15.81 -6.34 -2.93
N GLU A 54 -16.09 -6.70 -4.18
CA GLU A 54 -15.17 -7.44 -5.05
C GLU A 54 -13.91 -6.69 -5.48
N PHE A 55 -13.85 -5.37 -5.26
CA PHE A 55 -12.76 -4.50 -5.70
C PHE A 55 -12.24 -3.57 -4.62
N LEU A 56 -12.83 -3.60 -3.42
CA LEU A 56 -12.54 -2.69 -2.31
C LEU A 56 -12.26 -3.48 -1.04
N SER A 57 -11.06 -3.29 -0.53
CA SER A 57 -10.62 -3.80 0.78
C SER A 57 -10.36 -2.62 1.71
N ILE A 58 -10.79 -2.76 2.96
CA ILE A 58 -10.50 -1.79 4.02
C ILE A 58 -9.48 -2.41 4.97
N LEU A 59 -8.43 -1.65 5.27
CA LEU A 59 -7.38 -2.05 6.20
C LEU A 59 -7.58 -1.36 7.55
N ASN A 60 -7.47 -2.15 8.61
CA ASN A 60 -7.58 -1.69 10.00
C ASN A 60 -6.40 -2.26 10.78
N ALA A 61 -5.62 -1.39 11.42
CA ALA A 61 -4.50 -1.78 12.26
C ALA A 61 -4.45 -0.95 13.53
N LYS A 62 -4.07 -1.59 14.64
CA LYS A 62 -3.75 -0.92 15.90
C LYS A 62 -2.45 -1.48 16.43
N ALA A 63 -1.52 -0.57 16.69
CA ALA A 63 -0.29 -0.84 17.40
C ALA A 63 -0.22 0.07 18.62
N THR A 64 0.45 -0.37 19.68
CA THR A 64 0.73 0.42 20.87
C THR A 64 2.23 0.60 20.92
N LEU A 65 2.66 1.86 20.89
CA LEU A 65 4.05 2.23 21.10
C LEU A 65 4.30 2.25 22.61
N LEU A 66 5.27 1.46 23.08
CA LEU A 66 5.56 1.28 24.50
C LEU A 66 6.69 2.20 24.99
N MET A 67 7.54 2.67 24.07
CA MET A 67 8.69 3.52 24.35
C MET A 67 8.75 4.71 23.40
N ARG A 68 9.48 5.76 23.77
CA ARG A 68 9.68 6.93 22.90
C ARG A 68 10.38 6.51 21.60
N ALA A 69 9.83 6.89 20.44
CA ALA A 69 10.40 6.61 19.13
C ALA A 69 10.90 7.88 18.45
N THR A 70 12.20 7.93 18.17
CA THR A 70 12.81 8.99 17.34
C THR A 70 12.96 8.60 15.88
N GLU A 71 13.10 7.31 15.63
CA GLU A 71 13.23 6.77 14.28
C GLU A 71 12.36 5.52 14.18
N ILE A 72 11.57 5.42 13.10
CA ILE A 72 10.65 4.31 12.86
C ILE A 72 10.89 3.84 11.43
N LYS A 73 11.40 2.62 11.31
CA LYS A 73 11.60 1.93 10.04
C LYS A 73 10.67 0.74 9.94
N ALA A 74 9.96 0.62 8.83
CA ALA A 74 9.04 -0.48 8.57
C ALA A 74 9.44 -1.19 7.28
N ASN A 75 9.45 -2.53 7.29
CA ASN A 75 9.62 -3.30 6.07
C ASN A 75 8.25 -3.74 5.52
N VAL A 76 7.89 -3.19 4.37
CA VAL A 76 6.60 -3.48 3.73
C VAL A 76 6.83 -4.47 2.61
N ARG A 77 6.10 -5.58 2.66
CA ARG A 77 6.13 -6.64 1.66
C ARG A 77 4.74 -6.83 1.08
N LEU A 78 4.63 -6.70 -0.24
CA LEU A 78 3.42 -7.03 -0.97
C LEU A 78 3.69 -8.28 -1.81
N SER A 79 2.91 -9.32 -1.56
CA SER A 79 3.00 -10.60 -2.24
C SER A 79 1.74 -10.88 -3.04
N ARG A 80 1.92 -11.51 -4.19
CA ARG A 80 0.84 -11.85 -5.12
C ARG A 80 0.57 -13.35 -5.06
N ARG A 81 -0.69 -13.76 -5.11
CA ARG A 81 -1.04 -15.17 -5.23
C ARG A 81 -1.29 -15.55 -6.69
N LEU A 82 -0.56 -16.54 -7.19
CA LEU A 82 -0.69 -17.08 -8.55
C LEU A 82 -0.87 -18.60 -8.51
N HIS A 83 -2.03 -19.10 -8.96
CA HIS A 83 -2.27 -20.54 -9.21
C HIS A 83 -1.85 -21.51 -8.07
N SER A 84 -2.03 -21.10 -6.81
CA SER A 84 -1.62 -21.82 -5.58
C SER A 84 -0.19 -21.56 -5.06
N ASN A 85 0.69 -20.95 -5.86
CA ASN A 85 1.99 -20.47 -5.38
C ASN A 85 1.92 -18.98 -5.05
N TYR A 86 2.45 -18.61 -3.89
CA TYR A 86 2.74 -17.20 -3.61
C TYR A 86 3.94 -16.83 -4.47
N GLN A 87 3.78 -15.89 -5.40
CA GLN A 87 4.94 -15.26 -6.02
C GLN A 87 5.47 -14.27 -4.97
N PRO A 88 6.61 -14.57 -4.34
CA PRO A 88 7.13 -13.69 -3.34
C PRO A 88 7.63 -12.43 -4.06
N PHE A 89 7.22 -11.27 -3.55
CA PHE A 89 7.73 -9.95 -3.92
C PHE A 89 7.19 -9.36 -5.23
N VAL A 90 6.03 -8.69 -5.15
CA VAL A 90 5.77 -7.54 -6.04
C VAL A 90 6.51 -6.31 -5.50
N TYR A 91 6.64 -6.20 -4.16
CA TYR A 91 7.36 -5.12 -3.49
C TYR A 91 7.96 -5.60 -2.16
N ASN A 92 9.21 -5.21 -1.84
CA ASN A 92 9.86 -5.49 -0.56
C ASN A 92 10.80 -4.33 -0.21
N ASP A 93 10.25 -3.34 0.47
CA ASP A 93 10.94 -2.10 0.74
C ASP A 93 11.08 -1.86 2.24
N MET A 94 12.18 -1.20 2.61
CA MET A 94 12.34 -0.64 3.94
C MET A 94 12.05 0.85 3.87
N ILE A 95 11.05 1.28 4.62
CA ILE A 95 10.56 2.65 4.66
C ILE A 95 11.05 3.30 5.94
N ASP A 96 11.52 4.54 5.84
CA ASP A 96 11.77 5.38 7.01
C ASP A 96 10.57 6.31 7.20
N ILE A 97 9.69 5.94 8.13
CA ILE A 97 8.42 6.65 8.35
C ILE A 97 8.69 8.06 8.88
N CYS A 98 9.62 8.19 9.85
CA CYS A 98 10.00 9.50 10.39
C CYS A 98 10.64 10.36 9.30
N GLY A 99 11.52 9.78 8.48
CA GLY A 99 12.18 10.46 7.38
C GLY A 99 11.21 11.04 6.34
N ILE A 100 10.21 10.26 5.91
CA ILE A 100 9.21 10.74 4.92
C ILE A 100 8.34 11.84 5.52
N LEU A 101 7.92 11.70 6.78
CA LEU A 101 7.09 12.71 7.44
C LEU A 101 7.86 14.00 7.72
N MET A 102 9.18 13.91 7.90
CA MET A 102 10.05 15.07 8.02
C MET A 102 10.26 15.78 6.69
N ASN A 103 10.62 15.02 5.64
CA ASN A 103 10.99 15.54 4.33
C ASN A 103 10.28 14.74 3.23
N MET A 104 9.11 15.21 2.83
CA MET A 104 8.35 14.69 1.68
C MET A 104 9.00 15.01 0.32
N ASP A 105 10.28 15.39 0.28
CA ASP A 105 11.05 15.60 -0.97
C ASP A 105 12.20 14.59 -1.13
N ASP A 106 12.31 13.58 -0.23
CA ASP A 106 13.35 12.54 -0.37
C ASP A 106 13.09 11.68 -1.63
N ARG A 107 13.88 11.96 -2.67
CA ARG A 107 13.83 11.26 -3.96
C ARG A 107 14.12 9.76 -3.84
N ARG A 108 14.77 9.29 -2.78
CA ARG A 108 15.04 7.86 -2.55
C ARG A 108 13.78 7.09 -2.17
N GLN A 109 12.77 7.77 -1.65
CA GLN A 109 11.50 7.17 -1.22
C GLN A 109 10.31 7.80 -1.95
N MET A 110 10.52 8.30 -3.17
CA MET A 110 9.52 9.04 -3.97
C MET A 110 8.15 8.34 -4.03
N PHE A 111 8.13 7.02 -4.23
CA PHE A 111 6.90 6.25 -4.22
C PHE A 111 6.13 6.36 -2.89
N TRP A 112 6.82 6.18 -1.77
CA TRP A 112 6.24 6.27 -0.43
C TRP A 112 5.84 7.70 -0.08
N THR A 113 6.63 8.67 -0.49
CA THR A 113 6.33 10.09 -0.39
C THR A 113 5.02 10.46 -1.09
N LEU A 114 4.79 9.97 -2.32
CA LEU A 114 3.55 10.23 -3.06
C LEU A 114 2.32 9.64 -2.38
N ILE A 115 2.49 8.50 -1.71
CA ILE A 115 1.40 7.77 -1.06
C ILE A 115 1.13 8.27 0.37
N THR A 116 2.13 8.82 1.04
CA THR A 116 2.03 9.25 2.45
C THR A 116 0.84 10.17 2.72
N PRO A 117 0.54 11.21 1.91
CA PRO A 117 -0.64 12.06 2.10
C PRO A 117 -1.98 11.34 2.03
N LEU A 118 -2.05 10.17 1.39
CA LEU A 118 -3.25 9.34 1.37
C LEU A 118 -3.36 8.50 2.63
N ILE A 119 -2.24 7.96 3.11
CA ILE A 119 -2.20 7.11 4.31
C ILE A 119 -2.45 7.95 5.58
N THR A 120 -1.82 9.14 5.69
CA THR A 120 -1.93 10.01 6.88
C THR A 120 -3.35 10.46 7.20
N LYS A 121 -4.29 10.41 6.24
CA LYS A 121 -5.72 10.67 6.46
C LYS A 121 -6.41 9.61 7.31
N TYR A 122 -5.87 8.39 7.33
CA TYR A 122 -6.47 7.24 7.99
C TYR A 122 -5.69 6.79 9.24
N THR A 123 -4.58 7.48 9.55
CA THR A 123 -3.75 7.18 10.72
C THR A 123 -3.55 8.42 11.59
N ASN A 124 -3.27 8.21 12.87
CA ASN A 124 -2.87 9.28 13.79
C ASN A 124 -1.37 9.63 13.73
N VAL A 125 -0.62 9.01 12.82
CA VAL A 125 0.80 9.29 12.53
C VAL A 125 0.88 10.42 11.51
N ASN A 126 0.73 11.67 11.94
CA ASN A 126 0.61 12.83 11.05
C ASN A 126 1.76 13.87 11.16
N HIS A 127 2.68 13.71 12.12
CA HIS A 127 3.79 14.62 12.34
C HIS A 127 5.13 13.88 12.24
N SER A 128 6.22 14.61 12.03
CA SER A 128 7.56 13.99 12.13
C SER A 128 7.83 13.57 13.58
N CYS A 129 8.60 12.49 13.75
CA CYS A 129 9.04 11.99 15.04
C CYS A 129 9.74 13.10 15.87
N PRO A 130 9.72 13.04 17.22
CA PRO A 130 9.49 11.86 18.05
C PRO A 130 8.04 11.59 18.43
N TYR A 131 7.72 10.31 18.63
CA TYR A 131 6.47 9.84 19.22
C TYR A 131 6.69 9.37 20.66
N TYR A 132 5.77 9.73 21.55
CA TYR A 132 5.73 9.22 22.93
C TYR A 132 4.89 7.94 23.01
N PRO A 133 5.00 7.14 24.09
CA PRO A 133 4.18 5.95 24.27
C PRO A 133 2.70 6.26 24.11
N GLN A 134 2.10 5.73 23.05
CA GLN A 134 0.72 5.98 22.66
C GLN A 134 0.21 4.88 21.73
N ASP A 135 -1.11 4.82 21.56
CA ASP A 135 -1.71 3.98 20.54
C ASP A 135 -1.54 4.61 19.16
N ILE A 136 -0.96 3.84 18.24
CA ILE A 136 -0.88 4.12 16.81
C ILE A 136 -2.00 3.37 16.10
N VAL A 137 -2.90 4.10 15.47
CA VAL A 137 -4.15 3.56 14.95
C VAL A 137 -4.30 3.96 13.50
N ALA A 138 -4.46 2.96 12.63
CA ALA A 138 -4.88 3.14 11.25
C ALA A 138 -6.27 2.52 11.07
N GLN A 139 -7.27 3.33 10.77
CA GLN A 139 -8.67 2.89 10.65
C GLN A 139 -9.25 3.28 9.30
N ASN A 140 -10.06 2.37 8.77
CA ASN A 140 -10.83 2.56 7.55
C ASN A 140 -10.00 2.93 6.32
N PHE A 141 -8.74 2.47 6.26
CA PHE A 141 -7.87 2.74 5.12
C PHE A 141 -8.38 2.01 3.88
N SER A 142 -8.83 2.78 2.89
CA SER A 142 -9.51 2.28 1.70
C SER A 142 -8.50 1.98 0.58
N LEU A 143 -8.41 0.72 0.15
CA LEU A 143 -7.71 0.34 -1.07
C LEU A 143 -8.62 0.57 -2.28
N ASP A 144 -8.91 1.83 -2.58
CA ASP A 144 -9.72 2.22 -3.72
C ASP A 144 -8.90 2.32 -5.02
N ALA A 145 -9.57 2.58 -6.14
CA ALA A 145 -8.92 2.73 -7.43
C ALA A 145 -7.86 3.84 -7.44
N GLY A 146 -8.04 4.92 -6.67
CA GLY A 146 -7.08 6.02 -6.57
C GLY A 146 -5.75 5.56 -5.97
N PHE A 147 -5.80 4.86 -4.84
CA PHE A 147 -4.61 4.26 -4.23
C PHE A 147 -3.99 3.18 -5.11
N VAL A 148 -4.82 2.27 -5.65
CA VAL A 148 -4.35 1.14 -6.47
C VAL A 148 -3.68 1.60 -7.76
N ASN A 149 -4.13 2.71 -8.35
CA ASN A 149 -3.51 3.28 -9.54
C ASN A 149 -2.12 3.87 -9.27
N LEU A 150 -1.79 4.23 -8.03
CA LEU A 150 -0.47 4.73 -7.64
C LEU A 150 0.52 3.60 -7.39
N LEU A 151 0.04 2.39 -7.09
CA LEU A 151 0.91 1.24 -6.88
C LEU A 151 1.49 0.78 -8.23
N PRO A 152 2.82 0.59 -8.34
CA PRO A 152 3.45 -0.08 -9.48
C PRO A 152 3.21 -1.61 -9.42
N ALA A 153 2.00 -2.02 -9.04
CA ALA A 153 1.59 -3.40 -8.94
C ALA A 153 0.60 -3.71 -10.08
N PRO A 154 0.63 -4.94 -10.64
CA PRO A 154 -0.38 -5.33 -11.61
C PRO A 154 -1.77 -5.23 -10.97
N LYS A 155 -2.75 -4.74 -11.73
CA LYS A 155 -4.13 -4.61 -11.28
C LYS A 155 -4.80 -5.97 -11.29
N ASP A 156 -4.62 -6.71 -10.19
CA ASP A 156 -5.16 -8.05 -10.01
C ASP A 156 -6.07 -8.17 -8.78
N ARG A 157 -6.78 -9.30 -8.67
CA ARG A 157 -7.82 -9.50 -7.65
C ARG A 157 -7.34 -10.16 -6.35
N SER A 158 -6.06 -10.46 -6.16
CA SER A 158 -5.62 -11.28 -5.01
C SER A 158 -4.20 -11.00 -4.53
N PHE A 159 -4.09 -10.07 -3.58
CA PHE A 159 -2.86 -9.69 -2.92
C PHE A 159 -2.84 -10.03 -1.42
N PHE A 160 -1.62 -10.17 -0.90
CA PHE A 160 -1.31 -10.39 0.51
C PHE A 160 -0.29 -9.33 0.93
N ALA A 161 -0.62 -8.53 1.94
CA ALA A 161 0.28 -7.52 2.47
C ALA A 161 0.88 -8.04 3.76
N MET A 162 2.16 -7.79 3.93
CA MET A 162 2.88 -8.17 5.11
C MET A 162 3.79 -7.05 5.54
N PHE A 163 3.50 -6.50 6.71
CA PHE A 163 4.33 -5.52 7.38
C PHE A 163 5.22 -6.31 8.35
N LYS A 164 6.38 -6.78 7.86
CA LYS A 164 7.38 -7.43 8.71
C LYS A 164 8.35 -6.37 9.24
N ARG A 165 9.03 -6.64 10.35
CA ARG A 165 10.23 -5.89 10.79
C ARG A 165 9.98 -4.40 11.03
N VAL A 166 8.91 -4.03 11.73
CA VAL A 166 8.83 -2.67 12.27
C VAL A 166 9.89 -2.55 13.37
N ARG A 167 10.92 -1.74 13.12
CA ARG A 167 11.94 -1.36 14.10
C ARG A 167 11.74 0.10 14.42
N ALA A 168 11.80 0.42 15.69
CA ALA A 168 11.90 1.81 16.07
C ALA A 168 12.95 1.96 17.17
N PHE A 169 13.62 3.10 17.12
CA PHE A 169 14.79 3.38 17.95
C PHE A 169 14.40 4.36 19.04
N ALA A 170 14.81 4.04 20.26
CA ALA A 170 14.67 4.94 21.39
C ALA A 170 15.64 6.11 21.26
N ALA A 171 15.19 7.31 21.64
CA ALA A 171 16.11 8.38 21.95
C ALA A 171 16.87 8.04 23.24
N THR A 172 18.19 7.95 23.17
CA THR A 172 19.06 8.03 24.36
C THR A 172 18.98 9.40 25.01
#